data_AF-A0A927URV3-F1
#
_entry.id   AF-A0A927URV3-F1
#
_cell.length_a   1.000
_cell.length_b   1.000
_cell.length_c   1.000
_cell.angle_alpha   90.00
_cell.angle_beta   90.00
_cell.angle_gamma   90.00
#
_symmetry.space_group_name_H-M   'P 1'
#
loop_
_entity.id
_entity.type
_entity.pdbx_description
1 polymer ?
#
loop_
_entity_poly.entity_id
_entity_poly.type
_entity_poly.pdbx_seq_one_letter_code
_entity_poly.pdbx_strand_id
1 'polypeptide(L)'
;MNIIIKRMLTCAAVVMMGLSVSFFANNAEASAKGKYTVKPASKPVSSSYTKLSTYNTNTKQYYMLKSYLEKLEKDGGGTLTIKKGTYNIPCTLYVPSNVTINLKKGAILKKTKKTGTKKLKATKTMFELVTPAKSTKKNKVKKYAGASGVVFSGAKNSAMDMNNIAGATAIVMGHNKKVSVSGITFRNMKREPLITIAASKNVTIDNCTFVGYTKASTNKEQYAISLEIPDEVTGSFAYSWSKNDKTVNKNIVINDCTFTGVYTAIGSSKYTEEVYHNTVKVTNNTFMDTVGNVIKVLNWSTSEISGNTFDNVALGEELTVGVYVCGSNALVISGNSFNNIARPIYFAPAVNTDAGSEYKATKNIVDTDSITHLETNTVKNAKEYYVSNQLTLDGKNVVRVCYFTDNSTKDFVVSPESEPYHSMYTDNARYNSYTEDYFMLRSYLEQLEKVGGGTLTLQAGKYSITNTLNVPSNTTIVFQDGVHISKGTYTGFTDYLPSSSMFTLVDPSMSMAAGALSGYNGAHDISFVGYGTVIIDMLYFNNCKTITFGHNKNITIKNIQFYNYMGHHFIELTAAQNVVIENCSFV
;
A
#
# COMPACT_ATOMS: atom_id res chain seq x y z
N MET A 1 9.66 46.91 11.98
CA MET A 1 11.10 47.01 12.27
C MET A 1 11.73 45.71 11.82
N ASN A 2 12.73 45.80 10.94
CA ASN A 2 13.31 44.73 10.13
C ASN A 2 14.04 43.67 10.96
N ILE A 3 13.78 42.37 10.67
CA ILE A 3 14.77 41.36 10.26
C ILE A 3 13.98 40.19 9.65
N ILE A 4 14.52 39.70 8.54
CA ILE A 4 13.86 39.03 7.43
C ILE A 4 13.56 37.54 7.72
N ILE A 5 12.33 37.18 7.37
CA ILE A 5 11.70 35.87 7.29
C ILE A 5 12.62 34.84 6.60
N LYS A 6 12.96 33.76 7.31
CA LYS A 6 13.48 32.52 6.73
C LYS A 6 12.87 31.34 7.48
N ARG A 7 12.29 30.42 6.68
CA ARG A 7 11.70 29.11 7.04
C ARG A 7 10.22 29.13 7.40
N MET A 8 9.37 29.19 6.37
CA MET A 8 8.16 28.36 6.25
C MET A 8 7.49 28.73 4.93
N LEU A 9 7.86 28.00 3.87
CA LEU A 9 7.12 27.86 2.61
C LEU A 9 8.00 27.03 1.67
N THR A 10 8.09 25.73 1.94
CA THR A 10 8.32 24.76 0.87
C THR A 10 6.97 24.11 0.64
N CYS A 11 6.15 24.80 -0.15
CA CYS A 11 5.02 24.19 -0.81
C CYS A 11 5.50 22.91 -1.49
N ALA A 12 4.81 21.82 -1.18
CA ALA A 12 4.86 20.57 -1.91
C ALA A 12 4.45 20.84 -3.36
N ALA A 13 5.44 21.14 -4.20
CA ALA A 13 5.39 20.94 -5.62
C ALA A 13 6.33 19.78 -5.94
N VAL A 14 5.92 18.57 -5.58
CA VAL A 14 6.43 17.38 -6.27
C VAL A 14 5.82 17.45 -7.65
N VAL A 15 6.53 18.13 -8.56
CA VAL A 15 6.32 17.99 -9.98
C VAL A 15 6.48 16.50 -10.27
N MET A 16 5.35 15.81 -10.44
CA MET A 16 5.25 14.55 -11.18
C MET A 16 5.66 14.85 -12.63
N MET A 17 6.96 15.06 -12.84
CA MET A 17 7.55 14.82 -14.14
C MET A 17 7.66 13.31 -14.23
N GLY A 18 6.75 12.72 -15.01
CA GLY A 18 6.98 11.45 -15.66
C GLY A 18 8.27 11.56 -16.47
N LEU A 19 9.41 11.40 -15.79
CA LEU A 19 10.67 11.10 -16.42
C LEU A 19 10.51 9.69 -16.96
N SER A 20 10.06 9.59 -18.21
CA SER A 20 10.38 8.47 -19.07
C SER A 20 11.90 8.37 -19.13
N VAL A 21 12.47 7.64 -18.18
CA VAL A 21 13.90 7.35 -18.05
C VAL A 21 14.30 6.52 -19.27
N SER A 22 14.57 7.23 -20.37
CA SER A 22 15.08 6.71 -21.63
C SER A 22 16.57 6.41 -21.46
N PHE A 23 16.92 5.49 -20.57
CA PHE A 23 18.29 4.98 -20.48
C PHE A 23 18.38 3.74 -21.35
N PHE A 24 18.98 3.88 -22.53
CA PHE A 24 20.18 3.16 -22.98
C PHE A 24 20.48 3.58 -24.43
N ALA A 25 21.23 4.67 -24.59
CA ALA A 25 22.07 4.86 -25.76
C ALA A 25 23.50 5.03 -25.25
N ASN A 26 24.25 3.92 -25.19
CA ASN A 26 25.70 3.98 -25.29
C ASN A 26 26.09 3.03 -26.42
N ASN A 27 26.45 3.65 -27.54
CA ASN A 27 26.96 3.03 -28.74
C ASN A 27 28.35 2.47 -28.45
N ALA A 28 28.46 1.15 -28.47
CA ALA A 28 29.60 0.49 -29.07
C ALA A 28 29.00 -0.30 -30.25
N GLU A 29 29.45 -0.02 -31.47
CA GLU A 29 29.05 -0.73 -32.68
C GLU A 29 29.41 -2.21 -32.55
N ALA A 30 28.48 -2.99 -32.00
CA ALA A 30 28.51 -4.43 -32.05
C ALA A 30 27.70 -4.87 -33.28
N SER A 31 28.38 -5.60 -34.18
CA SER A 31 27.83 -6.47 -35.24
C SER A 31 26.34 -6.76 -35.09
N ALA A 32 25.57 -6.58 -36.17
CA ALA A 32 24.12 -6.75 -36.19
C ALA A 32 23.70 -8.11 -35.58
N LYS A 33 23.23 -8.07 -34.33
CA LYS A 33 22.63 -9.23 -33.64
C LYS A 33 21.47 -9.81 -34.47
N GLY A 34 21.19 -11.11 -34.33
CA GLY A 34 20.20 -11.82 -35.14
C GLY A 34 18.81 -11.15 -35.11
N LYS A 35 18.17 -10.98 -36.28
CA LYS A 35 16.82 -10.37 -36.40
C LYS A 35 15.89 -11.35 -37.08
N TYR A 36 14.94 -11.91 -36.33
CA TYR A 36 14.01 -12.92 -36.82
C TYR A 36 12.57 -12.49 -36.63
N THR A 37 11.71 -12.84 -37.59
CA THR A 37 10.27 -12.59 -37.53
C THR A 37 9.51 -13.87 -37.79
N VAL A 38 8.54 -14.19 -36.94
CA VAL A 38 7.75 -15.42 -37.03
C VAL A 38 6.26 -15.15 -36.97
N LYS A 39 5.49 -15.94 -37.72
CA LYS A 39 4.02 -16.03 -37.69
C LYS A 39 3.61 -17.45 -37.25
N PRO A 40 2.33 -17.73 -36.91
CA PRO A 40 1.91 -19.06 -36.46
C PRO A 40 2.28 -20.22 -37.41
N ALA A 41 2.38 -19.95 -38.71
CA ALA A 41 2.73 -20.91 -39.76
C ALA A 41 4.23 -20.95 -40.10
N SER A 42 5.08 -20.14 -39.45
CA SER A 42 6.53 -20.18 -39.68
C SER A 42 7.10 -21.56 -39.36
N LYS A 43 8.08 -21.99 -40.16
CA LYS A 43 8.85 -23.21 -39.92
C LYS A 43 9.99 -22.95 -38.93
N PRO A 44 10.50 -23.97 -38.23
CA PRO A 44 11.75 -23.85 -37.47
C PRO A 44 12.91 -23.40 -38.36
N VAL A 45 13.85 -22.61 -37.81
CA VAL A 45 15.06 -22.18 -38.54
C VAL A 45 15.99 -23.36 -38.82
N SER A 46 16.00 -24.36 -37.95
CA SER A 46 16.68 -25.64 -38.19
C SER A 46 15.68 -26.68 -38.67
N SER A 47 15.87 -27.16 -39.91
CA SER A 47 15.01 -28.20 -40.51
C SER A 47 15.04 -29.53 -39.76
N SER A 48 16.06 -29.79 -38.93
CA SER A 48 16.13 -30.98 -38.06
C SER A 48 14.90 -31.13 -37.16
N TYR A 49 14.32 -30.03 -36.69
CA TYR A 49 13.11 -30.05 -35.86
C TYR A 49 11.89 -30.62 -36.59
N THR A 50 11.79 -30.40 -37.91
CA THR A 50 10.66 -30.90 -38.69
C THR A 50 10.69 -32.42 -38.90
N LYS A 51 11.85 -33.05 -38.68
CA LYS A 51 12.05 -34.50 -38.79
C LYS A 51 11.81 -35.25 -37.47
N LEU A 52 11.61 -34.54 -36.37
CA LEU A 52 11.37 -35.18 -35.07
C LEU A 52 10.01 -35.86 -35.05
N SER A 53 9.95 -37.09 -34.51
CA SER A 53 8.67 -37.80 -34.31
C SER A 53 7.68 -37.10 -33.37
N THR A 54 8.15 -36.07 -32.64
CA THR A 54 7.37 -35.22 -31.76
C THR A 54 6.91 -33.93 -32.43
N TYR A 55 7.31 -33.63 -33.67
CA TYR A 55 6.89 -32.44 -34.43
C TYR A 55 5.52 -32.69 -35.09
N ASN A 56 4.46 -32.11 -34.52
CA ASN A 56 3.08 -32.29 -34.97
C ASN A 56 2.28 -30.98 -34.79
N THR A 57 0.98 -31.02 -35.08
CA THR A 57 0.09 -29.85 -34.99
C THR A 57 0.07 -29.16 -33.62
N ASN A 58 0.33 -29.89 -32.53
CA ASN A 58 0.35 -29.38 -31.15
C ASN A 58 1.72 -28.82 -30.71
N THR A 59 2.81 -29.21 -31.36
CA THR A 59 4.19 -28.91 -30.94
C THR A 59 4.97 -28.09 -31.96
N LYS A 60 4.48 -27.96 -33.20
CA LYS A 60 5.17 -27.26 -34.29
C LYS A 60 5.56 -25.83 -33.94
N GLN A 61 4.71 -25.11 -33.21
CA GLN A 61 4.95 -23.72 -32.80
C GLN A 61 5.98 -23.64 -31.67
N TYR A 62 5.96 -24.58 -30.72
CA TYR A 62 7.00 -24.71 -29.71
C TYR A 62 8.38 -24.97 -30.35
N TYR A 63 8.48 -25.95 -31.25
CA TYR A 63 9.75 -26.24 -31.93
C TYR A 63 10.21 -25.09 -32.82
N MET A 64 9.29 -24.38 -33.46
CA MET A 64 9.60 -23.17 -34.21
C MET A 64 10.25 -22.12 -33.30
N LEU A 65 9.61 -21.74 -32.19
CA LEU A 65 10.15 -20.74 -31.27
C LEU A 65 11.47 -21.19 -30.64
N LYS A 66 11.55 -22.44 -30.19
CA LYS A 66 12.77 -23.05 -29.63
C LYS A 66 13.96 -22.91 -30.59
N SER A 67 13.75 -23.24 -31.87
CA SER A 67 14.82 -23.18 -32.87
C SER A 67 15.38 -21.77 -33.07
N TYR A 68 14.53 -20.74 -33.03
CA TYR A 68 14.97 -19.36 -33.14
C TYR A 68 15.67 -18.86 -31.88
N LEU A 69 15.25 -19.29 -30.69
CA LEU A 69 15.95 -18.96 -29.44
C LEU A 69 17.35 -19.59 -29.38
N GLU A 70 17.50 -20.83 -29.83
CA GLU A 70 18.82 -21.48 -29.96
C GLU A 70 19.69 -20.81 -31.02
N LYS A 71 19.10 -20.35 -32.13
CA LYS A 71 19.82 -19.58 -33.15
C LYS A 71 20.29 -18.23 -32.59
N LEU A 72 19.44 -17.54 -31.86
CA LEU A 72 19.81 -16.30 -31.17
C LEU A 72 20.90 -16.50 -30.12
N GLU A 73 20.93 -17.63 -29.42
CA GLU A 73 22.06 -17.98 -28.53
C GLU A 73 23.38 -18.03 -29.32
N LYS A 74 23.39 -18.73 -30.46
CA LYS A 74 24.57 -18.84 -31.35
C LYS A 74 24.97 -17.50 -31.96
N ASP A 75 24.02 -16.62 -32.21
CA ASP A 75 24.24 -15.28 -32.76
C ASP A 75 24.70 -14.27 -31.69
N GLY A 76 24.80 -14.67 -30.42
CA GLY A 76 25.19 -13.79 -29.30
C GLY A 76 24.07 -12.85 -28.83
N GLY A 77 22.83 -13.08 -29.26
CA GLY A 77 21.64 -12.30 -28.95
C GLY A 77 20.89 -11.82 -30.19
N GLY A 78 19.94 -10.91 -29.98
CA GLY A 78 19.16 -10.30 -31.06
C GLY A 78 17.67 -10.21 -30.76
N THR A 79 16.86 -10.05 -31.80
CA THR A 79 15.41 -9.84 -31.68
C THR A 79 14.62 -10.94 -32.37
N LEU A 80 13.67 -11.53 -31.64
CA LEU A 80 12.60 -12.38 -32.17
C LEU A 80 11.28 -11.61 -32.15
N THR A 81 10.80 -11.22 -33.32
CA THR A 81 9.49 -10.58 -33.51
C THR A 81 8.41 -11.63 -33.75
N ILE A 82 7.41 -11.66 -32.89
CA ILE A 82 6.26 -12.58 -32.96
C ILE A 82 5.06 -11.80 -33.49
N LYS A 83 4.62 -12.14 -34.71
CA LYS A 83 3.47 -11.50 -35.37
C LYS A 83 2.15 -11.95 -34.76
N LYS A 84 1.06 -11.28 -35.14
CA LYS A 84 -0.31 -11.59 -34.72
C LYS A 84 -0.63 -13.08 -34.88
N GLY A 85 -1.34 -13.63 -33.91
CA GLY A 85 -1.83 -15.01 -33.91
C GLY A 85 -1.57 -15.72 -32.60
N THR A 86 -2.11 -16.93 -32.46
CA THR A 86 -1.97 -17.75 -31.27
C THR A 86 -0.89 -18.82 -31.45
N TYR A 87 0.02 -18.91 -30.50
CA TYR A 87 1.13 -19.84 -30.45
C TYR A 87 0.97 -20.76 -29.24
N ASN A 88 0.67 -22.03 -29.49
CA ASN A 88 0.52 -23.05 -28.46
C ASN A 88 1.89 -23.56 -28.00
N ILE A 89 2.15 -23.43 -26.69
CA ILE A 89 3.44 -23.74 -26.06
C ILE A 89 3.24 -24.85 -25.02
N PRO A 90 3.39 -26.13 -25.40
CA PRO A 90 3.32 -27.24 -24.46
C PRO A 90 4.55 -27.37 -23.54
N CYS A 91 5.72 -26.91 -23.96
CA CYS A 91 6.99 -27.14 -23.27
C CYS A 91 7.78 -25.84 -23.07
N THR A 92 8.71 -25.84 -22.12
CA THR A 92 9.49 -24.67 -21.70
C THR A 92 10.38 -24.18 -22.83
N LEU A 93 10.40 -22.88 -23.05
CA LEU A 93 11.33 -22.17 -23.93
C LEU A 93 12.42 -21.50 -23.10
N TYR A 94 13.67 -21.81 -23.38
CA TYR A 94 14.83 -21.25 -22.69
C TYR A 94 15.33 -20.00 -23.39
N VAL A 95 15.47 -18.89 -22.66
CA VAL A 95 15.85 -17.59 -23.23
C VAL A 95 17.31 -17.25 -22.89
N PRO A 96 18.21 -17.15 -23.89
CA PRO A 96 19.60 -16.79 -23.66
C PRO A 96 19.76 -15.28 -23.43
N SER A 97 20.99 -14.86 -23.06
CA SER A 97 21.33 -13.45 -22.88
C SER A 97 21.14 -12.62 -24.16
N ASN A 98 20.98 -11.30 -23.99
CA ASN A 98 20.92 -10.31 -25.07
C ASN A 98 19.78 -10.51 -26.07
N VAL A 99 18.70 -11.20 -25.67
CA VAL A 99 17.54 -11.48 -26.52
C VAL A 99 16.37 -10.55 -26.20
N THR A 100 15.78 -10.00 -27.26
CA THR A 100 14.49 -9.31 -27.24
C THR A 100 13.41 -10.18 -27.87
N ILE A 101 12.34 -10.48 -27.14
CA ILE A 101 11.13 -11.11 -27.65
C ILE A 101 10.06 -10.02 -27.78
N ASN A 102 9.66 -9.70 -29.01
CA ASN A 102 8.74 -8.61 -29.31
C ASN A 102 7.40 -9.16 -29.83
N LEU A 103 6.38 -9.14 -28.98
CA LEU A 103 5.01 -9.55 -29.29
C LEU A 103 4.26 -8.40 -29.98
N LYS A 104 4.01 -8.54 -31.28
CA LYS A 104 3.22 -7.55 -32.03
C LYS A 104 1.75 -7.60 -31.64
N LYS A 105 0.99 -6.58 -32.06
CA LYS A 105 -0.43 -6.41 -31.79
C LYS A 105 -1.20 -7.71 -32.06
N GLY A 106 -1.86 -8.25 -31.03
CA GLY A 106 -2.64 -9.49 -31.12
C GLY A 106 -1.83 -10.79 -31.18
N ALA A 107 -0.55 -10.79 -30.84
CA ALA A 107 0.23 -12.01 -30.64
C ALA A 107 -0.08 -12.62 -29.26
N ILE A 108 -0.50 -13.88 -29.24
CA ILE A 108 -0.89 -14.59 -28.01
C ILE A 108 -0.01 -15.83 -27.87
N LEU A 109 0.80 -15.87 -26.81
CA LEU A 109 1.51 -17.07 -26.40
C LEU A 109 0.63 -17.82 -25.41
N LYS A 110 0.16 -19.01 -25.78
CA LYS A 110 -0.82 -19.78 -25.01
C LYS A 110 -0.19 -21.05 -24.46
N LYS A 111 -0.14 -21.19 -23.13
CA LYS A 111 0.29 -22.43 -22.49
C LYS A 111 -0.73 -23.53 -22.77
N THR A 112 -0.25 -24.73 -23.12
CA THR A 112 -1.09 -25.93 -23.28
C THR A 112 -0.47 -27.13 -22.57
N LYS A 113 -1.29 -28.15 -22.30
CA LYS A 113 -0.84 -29.50 -21.86
C LYS A 113 -0.80 -30.50 -23.01
N LYS A 114 -1.38 -30.19 -24.17
CA LYS A 114 -1.49 -31.10 -25.31
C LYS A 114 -0.19 -31.08 -26.11
N THR A 115 0.50 -32.23 -26.17
CA THR A 115 1.67 -32.46 -27.03
C THR A 115 1.34 -33.35 -28.24
N GLY A 116 0.17 -34.00 -28.25
CA GLY A 116 -0.24 -34.93 -29.31
C GLY A 116 0.54 -36.25 -29.34
N THR A 117 1.39 -36.52 -28.35
CA THR A 117 2.20 -37.75 -28.27
C THR A 117 2.68 -38.01 -26.85
N LYS A 118 2.85 -39.28 -26.47
CA LYS A 118 3.44 -39.68 -25.18
C LYS A 118 4.96 -39.48 -25.14
N LYS A 119 5.62 -39.33 -26.30
CA LYS A 119 7.08 -39.17 -26.43
C LYS A 119 7.60 -37.80 -25.94
N LEU A 120 6.70 -36.83 -25.75
CA LEU A 120 7.02 -35.50 -25.23
C LEU A 120 6.01 -35.14 -24.14
N LYS A 121 6.50 -34.85 -22.93
CA LYS A 121 5.68 -34.39 -21.82
C LYS A 121 5.62 -32.86 -21.81
N ALA A 122 4.44 -32.31 -21.59
CA ALA A 122 4.26 -30.88 -21.39
C ALA A 122 4.93 -30.44 -20.07
N THR A 123 5.58 -29.29 -20.07
CA THR A 123 6.15 -28.67 -18.87
C THR A 123 5.18 -27.63 -18.30
N LYS A 124 5.50 -27.11 -17.12
CA LYS A 124 4.69 -26.10 -16.42
C LYS A 124 5.02 -24.67 -16.83
N THR A 125 6.30 -24.36 -16.99
CA THR A 125 6.78 -23.03 -17.34
C THR A 125 6.69 -22.77 -18.84
N MET A 126 6.35 -21.54 -19.23
CA MET A 126 6.44 -21.09 -20.63
C MET A 126 7.86 -20.63 -20.97
N PHE A 127 8.43 -19.69 -20.21
CA PHE A 127 9.80 -19.21 -20.38
C PHE A 127 10.64 -19.35 -19.11
N GLU A 128 11.85 -19.89 -19.25
CA GLU A 128 12.89 -19.86 -18.21
C GLU A 128 14.09 -19.06 -18.75
N LEU A 129 14.52 -18.01 -18.03
CA LEU A 129 15.65 -17.15 -18.42
C LEU A 129 16.97 -17.79 -18.00
N VAL A 130 17.26 -18.94 -18.60
CA VAL A 130 18.51 -19.65 -18.49
C VAL A 130 18.93 -20.06 -19.90
N THR A 131 20.24 -20.06 -20.17
CA THR A 131 20.71 -20.49 -21.49
C THR A 131 20.41 -21.98 -21.68
N PRO A 132 19.98 -22.41 -22.89
CA PRO A 132 19.77 -23.82 -23.20
C PRO A 132 20.93 -24.73 -22.73
N ALA A 133 22.19 -24.30 -22.93
CA ALA A 133 23.38 -25.04 -22.52
C ALA A 133 23.55 -25.27 -21.00
N LYS A 134 22.86 -24.47 -20.16
CA LYS A 134 22.90 -24.57 -18.69
C LYS A 134 21.61 -25.17 -18.10
N SER A 135 20.48 -25.06 -18.81
CA SER A 135 19.15 -25.46 -18.33
C SER A 135 19.03 -26.91 -17.83
N THR A 136 19.85 -27.82 -18.36
CA THR A 136 19.83 -29.24 -18.01
C THR A 136 20.89 -29.64 -16.97
N LYS A 137 21.70 -28.69 -16.47
CA LYS A 137 22.83 -28.95 -15.58
C LYS A 137 22.51 -28.50 -14.15
N LYS A 138 22.68 -29.38 -13.17
CA LYS A 138 22.39 -29.11 -11.76
C LYS A 138 23.26 -27.97 -11.21
N ASN A 139 22.68 -27.05 -10.44
CA ASN A 139 23.36 -25.96 -9.72
C ASN A 139 24.30 -25.10 -10.60
N LYS A 140 23.99 -24.95 -11.89
CA LYS A 140 24.92 -24.33 -12.85
C LYS A 140 24.86 -22.81 -12.87
N VAL A 141 23.75 -22.23 -12.40
CA VAL A 141 23.56 -20.79 -12.30
C VAL A 141 23.48 -20.40 -10.84
N LYS A 142 24.21 -19.35 -10.45
CA LYS A 142 24.29 -18.86 -9.07
C LYS A 142 24.42 -17.34 -9.05
N LYS A 143 24.12 -16.73 -7.92
CA LYS A 143 24.14 -15.28 -7.70
C LYS A 143 23.35 -14.56 -8.80
N TYR A 144 24.02 -13.69 -9.56
CA TYR A 144 23.43 -12.96 -10.66
C TYR A 144 24.05 -13.37 -12.02
N ALA A 145 24.42 -14.64 -12.18
CA ALA A 145 25.20 -15.17 -13.33
C ALA A 145 24.36 -15.96 -14.37
N GLY A 146 23.04 -15.76 -14.35
CA GLY A 146 22.09 -16.25 -15.34
C GLY A 146 22.08 -15.43 -16.62
N ALA A 147 21.01 -15.54 -17.41
CA ALA A 147 20.84 -14.72 -18.61
C ALA A 147 20.83 -13.22 -18.25
N SER A 148 21.41 -12.39 -19.10
CA SER A 148 21.48 -10.94 -18.93
C SER A 148 21.04 -10.19 -20.17
N GLY A 149 20.42 -9.02 -20.02
CA GLY A 149 20.01 -8.17 -21.15
C GLY A 149 18.83 -8.75 -21.93
N VAL A 150 17.87 -9.37 -21.22
CA VAL A 150 16.69 -9.99 -21.82
C VAL A 150 15.55 -8.97 -21.80
N VAL A 151 14.84 -8.84 -22.92
CA VAL A 151 13.69 -7.93 -23.06
C VAL A 151 12.48 -8.70 -23.58
N PHE A 152 11.36 -8.59 -22.89
CA PHE A 152 10.04 -8.95 -23.42
C PHE A 152 9.28 -7.65 -23.64
N SER A 153 8.80 -7.44 -24.86
CA SER A 153 8.00 -6.26 -25.19
C SER A 153 6.70 -6.70 -25.87
N GLY A 154 5.60 -6.09 -25.46
CA GLY A 154 4.27 -6.32 -25.98
C GLY A 154 3.68 -5.06 -26.58
N ALA A 155 2.96 -5.23 -27.67
CA ALA A 155 2.05 -4.21 -28.19
C ALA A 155 0.61 -4.50 -27.73
N LYS A 156 -0.30 -3.56 -28.02
CA LYS A 156 -1.74 -3.67 -27.70
C LYS A 156 -2.30 -5.06 -28.01
N ASN A 157 -3.05 -5.63 -27.06
CA ASN A 157 -3.68 -6.95 -27.14
C ASN A 157 -2.68 -8.13 -27.32
N SER A 158 -1.40 -7.94 -27.02
CA SER A 158 -0.47 -9.06 -26.90
C SER A 158 -0.60 -9.70 -25.51
N ALA A 159 -0.49 -11.03 -25.44
CA ALA A 159 -0.72 -11.74 -24.19
C ALA A 159 0.12 -13.00 -24.00
N MET A 160 0.43 -13.29 -22.75
CA MET A 160 0.85 -14.62 -22.27
C MET A 160 -0.29 -15.22 -21.46
N ASP A 161 -0.93 -16.23 -22.04
CA ASP A 161 -2.14 -16.86 -21.51
C ASP A 161 -1.79 -18.22 -20.89
N MET A 162 -1.88 -18.32 -19.57
CA MET A 162 -1.59 -19.57 -18.84
C MET A 162 -2.73 -20.58 -18.93
N ASN A 163 -3.87 -20.21 -19.54
CA ASN A 163 -4.99 -21.07 -19.87
C ASN A 163 -5.51 -21.87 -18.65
N ASN A 164 -5.46 -21.26 -17.46
CA ASN A 164 -5.86 -21.86 -16.18
C ASN A 164 -5.18 -23.21 -15.91
N ILE A 165 -3.98 -23.43 -16.46
CA ILE A 165 -3.21 -24.63 -16.21
C ILE A 165 -2.63 -24.56 -14.80
N ALA A 166 -3.14 -25.43 -13.92
CA ALA A 166 -2.65 -25.54 -12.56
C ALA A 166 -1.12 -25.72 -12.54
N GLY A 167 -0.43 -24.80 -11.87
CA GLY A 167 1.01 -24.80 -11.72
C GLY A 167 1.80 -24.16 -12.85
N ALA A 168 1.15 -23.47 -13.80
CA ALA A 168 1.85 -22.82 -14.91
C ALA A 168 2.33 -21.42 -14.56
N THR A 169 3.56 -21.12 -14.99
CA THR A 169 4.20 -19.81 -14.86
C THR A 169 4.62 -19.32 -16.24
N ALA A 170 4.40 -18.04 -16.53
CA ALA A 170 4.72 -17.46 -17.82
C ALA A 170 6.23 -17.21 -17.94
N ILE A 171 6.82 -16.55 -16.95
CA ILE A 171 8.24 -16.19 -16.95
C ILE A 171 8.88 -16.54 -15.61
N VAL A 172 9.95 -17.32 -15.66
CA VAL A 172 10.81 -17.62 -14.51
C VAL A 172 12.15 -16.95 -14.72
N MET A 173 12.48 -16.02 -13.83
CA MET A 173 13.75 -15.32 -13.77
C MET A 173 14.52 -15.84 -12.56
N GLY A 174 15.63 -16.55 -12.79
CA GLY A 174 16.50 -17.04 -11.73
C GLY A 174 17.93 -16.62 -12.01
N HIS A 175 18.54 -15.90 -11.05
CA HIS A 175 19.92 -15.43 -11.13
C HIS A 175 20.21 -14.44 -12.27
N ASN A 176 19.22 -13.68 -12.74
CA ASN A 176 19.35 -12.85 -13.95
C ASN A 176 19.89 -11.43 -13.67
N LYS A 177 20.29 -10.73 -14.74
CA LYS A 177 20.61 -9.30 -14.70
C LYS A 177 19.98 -8.52 -15.86
N LYS A 178 19.58 -7.27 -15.64
CA LYS A 178 19.12 -6.37 -16.71
C LYS A 178 18.00 -7.02 -17.54
N VAL A 179 16.88 -7.32 -16.89
CA VAL A 179 15.70 -7.89 -17.55
C VAL A 179 14.60 -6.84 -17.60
N SER A 180 13.95 -6.68 -18.75
CA SER A 180 12.79 -5.80 -18.91
C SER A 180 11.61 -6.58 -19.48
N VAL A 181 10.43 -6.37 -18.91
CA VAL A 181 9.16 -6.91 -19.40
C VAL A 181 8.19 -5.74 -19.49
N SER A 182 7.64 -5.48 -20.68
CA SER A 182 6.73 -4.35 -20.86
C SER A 182 5.59 -4.57 -21.85
N GLY A 183 4.44 -3.95 -21.61
CA GLY A 183 3.33 -3.89 -22.57
C GLY A 183 2.56 -5.20 -22.81
N ILE A 184 2.69 -6.19 -21.91
CA ILE A 184 2.12 -7.54 -22.08
C ILE A 184 0.98 -7.77 -21.10
N THR A 185 -0.11 -8.37 -21.59
CA THR A 185 -1.16 -8.93 -20.71
C THR A 185 -0.81 -10.35 -20.29
N PHE A 186 -0.64 -10.59 -19.00
CA PHE A 186 -0.54 -11.91 -18.38
C PHE A 186 -1.92 -12.30 -17.85
N ARG A 187 -2.39 -13.51 -18.17
CA ARG A 187 -3.75 -13.89 -17.77
C ARG A 187 -3.96 -15.37 -17.47
N ASN A 188 -5.06 -15.62 -16.75
CA ASN A 188 -5.61 -16.95 -16.48
C ASN A 188 -4.66 -17.81 -15.63
N MET A 189 -4.20 -17.26 -14.51
CA MET A 189 -3.33 -17.96 -13.56
C MET A 189 -4.09 -18.98 -12.70
N LYS A 190 -3.40 -20.06 -12.29
CA LYS A 190 -3.94 -21.06 -11.37
C LYS A 190 -2.82 -21.70 -10.54
N ARG A 191 -2.83 -21.44 -9.22
CA ARG A 191 -1.92 -21.95 -8.17
C ARG A 191 -0.50 -21.36 -8.14
N GLU A 192 0.14 -21.12 -9.27
CA GLU A 192 1.51 -20.61 -9.32
C GLU A 192 1.57 -19.21 -9.95
N PRO A 193 2.63 -18.43 -9.69
CA PRO A 193 2.76 -17.07 -10.20
C PRO A 193 2.82 -16.97 -11.71
N LEU A 194 2.37 -15.84 -12.26
CA LEU A 194 2.55 -15.52 -13.68
C LEU A 194 4.01 -15.18 -13.97
N ILE A 195 4.66 -14.44 -13.06
CA ILE A 195 6.09 -14.14 -13.11
C ILE A 195 6.72 -14.52 -11.77
N THR A 196 7.85 -15.23 -11.81
CA THR A 196 8.68 -15.50 -10.64
C THR A 196 10.05 -14.86 -10.84
N ILE A 197 10.50 -14.08 -9.86
CA ILE A 197 11.79 -13.40 -9.85
C ILE A 197 12.58 -13.88 -8.63
N ALA A 198 13.69 -14.58 -8.87
CA ALA A 198 14.56 -15.09 -7.83
C ALA A 198 16.02 -14.72 -8.11
N ALA A 199 16.73 -14.29 -7.06
CA ALA A 199 18.14 -13.90 -7.12
C ALA A 199 18.51 -12.99 -8.31
N SER A 200 17.63 -12.07 -8.70
CA SER A 200 17.82 -11.28 -9.92
C SER A 200 18.12 -9.81 -9.63
N LYS A 201 18.89 -9.16 -10.51
CA LYS A 201 19.33 -7.77 -10.34
C LYS A 201 18.97 -6.87 -11.52
N ASN A 202 18.45 -5.67 -11.25
CA ASN A 202 18.01 -4.71 -12.26
C ASN A 202 16.93 -5.34 -13.16
N VAL A 203 15.76 -5.59 -12.58
CA VAL A 203 14.59 -6.11 -13.30
C VAL A 203 13.53 -5.03 -13.33
N THR A 204 12.94 -4.80 -14.50
CA THR A 204 11.85 -3.85 -14.68
C THR A 204 10.64 -4.56 -15.29
N ILE A 205 9.50 -4.49 -14.63
CA ILE A 205 8.18 -4.88 -15.13
C ILE A 205 7.38 -3.59 -15.27
N ASP A 206 7.03 -3.22 -16.50
CA ASP A 206 6.49 -1.89 -16.80
C ASP A 206 5.27 -1.96 -17.70
N ASN A 207 4.23 -1.19 -17.43
CA ASN A 207 3.06 -1.10 -18.32
C ASN A 207 2.48 -2.48 -18.71
N CYS A 208 2.39 -3.39 -17.75
CA CYS A 208 1.86 -4.75 -17.94
C CYS A 208 0.48 -4.87 -17.28
N THR A 209 -0.33 -5.81 -17.77
CA THR A 209 -1.64 -6.12 -17.19
C THR A 209 -1.66 -7.55 -16.68
N PHE A 210 -2.07 -7.76 -15.43
CA PHE A 210 -2.25 -9.06 -14.81
C PHE A 210 -3.73 -9.26 -14.51
N VAL A 211 -4.36 -10.24 -15.17
CA VAL A 211 -5.82 -10.41 -15.08
C VAL A 211 -6.25 -11.87 -15.02
N GLY A 212 -7.26 -12.13 -14.20
CA GLY A 212 -7.92 -13.42 -14.14
C GLY A 212 -7.13 -14.44 -13.33
N TYR A 213 -7.63 -14.69 -12.13
CA TYR A 213 -7.22 -15.80 -11.29
C TYR A 213 -8.33 -16.86 -11.21
N THR A 214 -7.93 -18.12 -11.08
CA THR A 214 -8.84 -19.19 -10.65
C THR A 214 -8.51 -19.56 -9.22
N LYS A 215 -9.46 -19.40 -8.29
CA LYS A 215 -9.30 -19.84 -6.90
C LYS A 215 -8.86 -21.31 -6.87
N ALA A 216 -7.77 -21.57 -6.16
CA ALA A 216 -7.34 -22.93 -5.90
C ALA A 216 -8.11 -23.45 -4.68
N SER A 217 -8.43 -24.74 -4.66
CA SER A 217 -9.02 -25.43 -3.50
C SER A 217 -8.09 -25.53 -2.28
N THR A 218 -6.93 -24.87 -2.31
CA THR A 218 -5.90 -24.91 -1.30
C THR A 218 -5.75 -23.54 -0.67
N ASN A 219 -5.61 -23.45 0.65
CA ASN A 219 -5.37 -22.20 1.41
C ASN A 219 -3.97 -21.57 1.15
N LYS A 220 -3.31 -21.92 0.05
CA LYS A 220 -2.02 -21.32 -0.33
C LYS A 220 -2.27 -19.99 -1.00
N GLU A 221 -1.62 -18.95 -0.49
CA GLU A 221 -1.58 -17.63 -1.12
C GLU A 221 -1.01 -17.74 -2.54
N GLN A 222 -1.55 -16.94 -3.46
CA GLN A 222 -1.17 -16.94 -4.87
C GLN A 222 -0.78 -15.53 -5.30
N TYR A 223 0.43 -15.41 -5.86
CA TYR A 223 1.02 -14.14 -6.27
C TYR A 223 0.94 -14.00 -7.79
N ALA A 224 0.56 -12.84 -8.34
CA ALA A 224 0.71 -12.60 -9.77
C ALA A 224 2.21 -12.48 -10.14
N ILE A 225 2.98 -11.74 -9.32
CA ILE A 225 4.43 -11.65 -9.37
C ILE A 225 4.99 -12.13 -8.03
N SER A 226 5.82 -13.18 -8.04
CA SER A 226 6.54 -13.61 -6.84
C SER A 226 8.00 -13.18 -6.85
N LEU A 227 8.48 -12.72 -5.70
CA LEU A 227 9.88 -12.39 -5.42
C LEU A 227 10.42 -13.44 -4.46
N GLU A 228 11.29 -14.33 -4.92
CA GLU A 228 11.76 -15.47 -4.12
C GLU A 228 13.28 -15.44 -3.91
N ILE A 229 13.76 -16.25 -2.96
CA ILE A 229 15.18 -16.45 -2.69
C ILE A 229 15.52 -17.93 -2.89
N PRO A 230 16.51 -18.29 -3.73
CA PRO A 230 16.94 -19.67 -3.86
C PRO A 230 17.68 -20.09 -2.58
N ASP A 231 16.93 -20.74 -1.70
CA ASP A 231 17.37 -21.22 -0.40
C ASP A 231 16.92 -22.67 -0.23
N GLU A 232 17.85 -23.53 0.15
CA GLU A 232 17.62 -24.97 0.29
C GLU A 232 16.66 -25.26 1.44
N VAL A 233 16.72 -24.46 2.52
CA VAL A 233 15.88 -24.64 3.71
C VAL A 233 14.42 -24.29 3.42
N THR A 234 14.18 -23.21 2.67
CA THR A 234 12.80 -22.75 2.37
C THR A 234 12.21 -23.46 1.16
N GLY A 235 13.05 -23.91 0.22
CA GLY A 235 12.61 -24.54 -1.03
C GLY A 235 11.78 -23.62 -1.94
N SER A 236 11.74 -22.31 -1.67
CA SER A 236 10.88 -21.33 -2.36
C SER A 236 11.21 -21.17 -3.85
N PHE A 237 12.44 -21.51 -4.26
CA PHE A 237 12.86 -21.54 -5.66
C PHE A 237 13.67 -22.81 -5.99
N ALA A 238 12.97 -23.92 -6.25
CA ALA A 238 13.57 -25.25 -6.43
C ALA A 238 13.81 -25.66 -7.90
N TYR A 239 14.44 -24.80 -8.71
CA TYR A 239 14.82 -25.15 -10.09
C TYR A 239 16.17 -25.88 -10.11
N SER A 240 16.25 -27.04 -10.77
CA SER A 240 17.46 -27.89 -10.73
C SER A 240 18.74 -27.19 -11.20
N TRP A 241 18.63 -26.26 -12.15
CA TRP A 241 19.75 -25.48 -12.68
C TRP A 241 20.19 -24.31 -11.78
N SER A 242 19.35 -23.93 -10.82
CA SER A 242 19.60 -22.84 -9.86
C SER A 242 20.38 -23.38 -8.67
N LYS A 243 21.36 -22.61 -8.21
CA LYS A 243 22.05 -22.89 -6.96
C LYS A 243 21.29 -22.20 -5.83
N ASN A 244 20.98 -22.96 -4.78
CA ASN A 244 20.51 -22.43 -3.50
C ASN A 244 21.66 -21.72 -2.79
N ASP A 245 21.80 -20.41 -3.02
CA ASP A 245 22.89 -19.58 -2.48
C ASP A 245 22.44 -18.34 -1.73
N LYS A 246 21.15 -18.29 -1.38
CA LYS A 246 20.52 -17.22 -0.59
C LYS A 246 20.68 -15.83 -1.22
N THR A 247 20.92 -15.76 -2.54
CA THR A 247 21.06 -14.47 -3.23
C THR A 247 19.71 -13.78 -3.35
N VAL A 248 19.67 -12.51 -2.95
CA VAL A 248 18.46 -11.68 -2.97
C VAL A 248 18.18 -11.08 -4.33
N ASN A 249 16.90 -10.76 -4.55
CA ASN A 249 16.52 -9.79 -5.56
C ASN A 249 17.04 -8.39 -5.20
N LYS A 250 17.57 -7.67 -6.19
CA LYS A 250 18.11 -6.32 -6.01
C LYS A 250 17.72 -5.38 -7.17
N ASN A 251 17.25 -4.17 -6.86
CA ASN A 251 16.82 -3.20 -7.87
C ASN A 251 15.72 -3.77 -8.77
N ILE A 252 14.58 -4.07 -8.18
CA ILE A 252 13.38 -4.53 -8.89
C ILE A 252 12.44 -3.34 -9.02
N VAL A 253 11.92 -3.08 -10.21
CA VAL A 253 10.95 -2.02 -10.48
C VAL A 253 9.72 -2.66 -11.08
N ILE A 254 8.57 -2.43 -10.45
CA ILE A 254 7.24 -2.82 -10.93
C ILE A 254 6.45 -1.51 -11.04
N ASN A 255 6.27 -1.03 -12.26
CA ASN A 255 5.79 0.32 -12.53
C ASN A 255 4.67 0.35 -13.57
N ASP A 256 3.71 1.27 -13.41
CA ASP A 256 2.61 1.50 -14.36
C ASP A 256 1.84 0.22 -14.75
N CYS A 257 1.80 -0.79 -13.87
CA CYS A 257 1.10 -2.04 -14.13
C CYS A 257 -0.34 -2.02 -13.58
N THR A 258 -1.22 -2.79 -14.21
CA THR A 258 -2.59 -3.01 -13.75
C THR A 258 -2.77 -4.45 -13.29
N PHE A 259 -3.30 -4.64 -12.10
CA PHE A 259 -3.66 -5.93 -11.53
C PHE A 259 -5.17 -5.94 -11.27
N THR A 260 -5.90 -6.82 -11.96
CA THR A 260 -7.37 -6.86 -11.86
C THR A 260 -7.86 -8.28 -11.61
N GLY A 261 -8.64 -8.48 -10.55
CA GLY A 261 -9.20 -9.80 -10.23
C GLY A 261 -8.12 -10.84 -9.96
N VAL A 262 -7.04 -10.44 -9.28
CA VAL A 262 -5.96 -11.33 -8.82
C VAL A 262 -6.05 -11.54 -7.30
N TYR A 263 -5.45 -12.61 -6.78
CA TYR A 263 -5.48 -12.88 -5.34
C TYR A 263 -4.52 -11.94 -4.58
N THR A 264 -3.23 -12.23 -4.58
CA THR A 264 -2.15 -11.31 -4.18
C THR A 264 -1.42 -10.87 -5.43
N ALA A 265 -1.16 -9.58 -5.55
CA ALA A 265 -0.49 -9.04 -6.73
C ALA A 265 1.01 -9.31 -6.69
N ILE A 266 1.67 -8.90 -5.60
CA ILE A 266 3.14 -8.91 -5.48
C ILE A 266 3.52 -9.40 -4.08
N GLY A 267 4.51 -10.29 -3.99
CA GLY A 267 5.08 -10.69 -2.69
C GLY A 267 6.00 -11.89 -2.76
N SER A 268 6.29 -12.46 -1.60
CA SER A 268 7.19 -13.61 -1.43
C SER A 268 6.52 -14.70 -0.60
N SER A 269 6.78 -15.96 -0.92
CA SER A 269 6.20 -17.10 -0.20
C SER A 269 6.89 -17.41 1.13
N LYS A 270 8.21 -17.17 1.20
CA LYS A 270 9.08 -17.46 2.35
C LYS A 270 10.17 -16.39 2.47
N TYR A 271 10.67 -16.19 3.69
CA TYR A 271 11.90 -15.41 3.92
C TYR A 271 13.08 -16.31 4.25
N THR A 272 14.28 -15.81 3.95
CA THR A 272 15.54 -16.34 4.46
C THR A 272 15.97 -15.49 5.65
N GLU A 273 16.40 -16.14 6.75
CA GLU A 273 16.82 -15.46 7.98
C GLU A 273 17.89 -14.39 7.71
N GLU A 274 17.68 -13.18 8.25
CA GLU A 274 18.58 -12.01 8.12
C GLU A 274 18.90 -11.57 6.68
N VAL A 275 18.16 -12.07 5.69
CA VAL A 275 18.38 -11.77 4.28
C VAL A 275 17.18 -11.01 3.72
N TYR A 276 17.47 -9.87 3.07
CA TYR A 276 16.46 -8.91 2.62
C TYR A 276 16.54 -8.65 1.11
N HIS A 277 15.39 -8.71 0.43
CA HIS A 277 15.27 -8.08 -0.87
C HIS A 277 15.58 -6.58 -0.75
N ASN A 278 16.36 -6.04 -1.68
CA ASN A 278 16.88 -4.69 -1.55
C ASN A 278 16.51 -3.83 -2.76
N THR A 279 15.99 -2.63 -2.51
CA THR A 279 15.56 -1.70 -3.58
C THR A 279 14.48 -2.35 -4.47
N VAL A 280 13.36 -2.76 -3.88
CA VAL A 280 12.14 -3.11 -4.61
C VAL A 280 11.28 -1.86 -4.69
N LYS A 281 10.92 -1.43 -5.90
CA LYS A 281 10.07 -0.28 -6.16
C LYS A 281 8.77 -0.75 -6.79
N VAL A 282 7.65 -0.48 -6.15
CA VAL A 282 6.30 -0.73 -6.65
C VAL A 282 5.63 0.63 -6.79
N THR A 283 5.62 1.17 -8.02
CA THR A 283 5.24 2.57 -8.25
C THR A 283 4.14 2.72 -9.29
N ASN A 284 3.22 3.66 -9.09
CA ASN A 284 2.20 4.04 -10.09
C ASN A 284 1.36 2.86 -10.63
N ASN A 285 1.19 1.79 -9.84
CA ASN A 285 0.38 0.64 -10.25
C ASN A 285 -1.08 0.84 -9.86
N THR A 286 -1.98 0.16 -10.57
CA THR A 286 -3.40 0.10 -10.24
C THR A 286 -3.77 -1.33 -9.82
N PHE A 287 -4.32 -1.48 -8.63
CA PHE A 287 -4.84 -2.75 -8.10
C PHE A 287 -6.35 -2.62 -7.96
N MET A 288 -7.11 -3.45 -8.69
CA MET A 288 -8.56 -3.44 -8.71
C MET A 288 -9.14 -4.82 -8.48
N ASP A 289 -10.22 -4.92 -7.71
CA ASP A 289 -10.97 -6.16 -7.50
C ASP A 289 -10.08 -7.31 -6.99
N THR A 290 -9.05 -7.00 -6.20
CA THR A 290 -8.13 -8.00 -5.66
C THR A 290 -8.74 -8.73 -4.49
N VAL A 291 -8.43 -10.01 -4.28
CA VAL A 291 -9.15 -10.85 -3.31
C VAL A 291 -8.42 -11.06 -1.99
N GLY A 292 -7.08 -11.03 -1.99
CA GLY A 292 -6.26 -11.24 -0.80
C GLY A 292 -5.51 -9.97 -0.38
N ASN A 293 -4.46 -10.15 0.43
CA ASN A 293 -3.50 -9.07 0.67
C ASN A 293 -2.84 -8.68 -0.66
N VAL A 294 -2.84 -7.39 -1.01
CA VAL A 294 -2.51 -6.95 -2.37
C VAL A 294 -1.01 -6.99 -2.61
N ILE A 295 -0.25 -6.25 -1.79
CA ILE A 295 1.21 -6.30 -1.75
C ILE A 295 1.61 -6.92 -0.41
N LYS A 296 2.26 -8.08 -0.47
CA LYS A 296 2.81 -8.76 0.71
C LYS A 296 4.33 -8.59 0.72
N VAL A 297 4.77 -7.60 1.48
CA VAL A 297 6.19 -7.31 1.69
C VAL A 297 6.73 -8.31 2.71
N LEU A 298 7.80 -9.02 2.37
CA LEU A 298 8.40 -10.00 3.26
C LEU A 298 9.92 -9.90 3.19
N ASN A 299 10.55 -9.41 4.27
CA ASN A 299 11.98 -9.06 4.33
C ASN A 299 12.44 -8.17 3.18
N TRP A 300 11.84 -6.99 3.03
CA TRP A 300 12.35 -5.97 2.10
C TRP A 300 13.10 -4.89 2.88
N SER A 301 14.11 -4.31 2.24
CA SER A 301 14.94 -3.23 2.79
C SER A 301 15.20 -2.16 1.75
N THR A 302 15.23 -0.89 2.16
CA THR A 302 15.49 0.28 1.29
C THR A 302 14.55 0.26 0.07
N SER A 303 13.26 0.03 0.30
CA SER A 303 12.27 -0.26 -0.75
C SER A 303 11.11 0.73 -0.71
N GLU A 304 10.41 0.85 -1.82
CA GLU A 304 9.45 1.93 -2.06
C GLU A 304 8.13 1.38 -2.63
N ILE A 305 7.03 1.82 -2.05
CA ILE A 305 5.67 1.56 -2.52
C ILE A 305 4.95 2.91 -2.60
N SER A 306 4.91 3.51 -3.79
CA SER A 306 4.47 4.90 -3.95
C SER A 306 3.60 5.16 -5.18
N GLY A 307 2.67 6.12 -5.06
CA GLY A 307 1.83 6.53 -6.19
C GLY A 307 0.85 5.46 -6.68
N ASN A 308 0.65 4.36 -5.94
CA ASN A 308 -0.23 3.28 -6.38
C ASN A 308 -1.69 3.58 -6.02
N THR A 309 -2.62 3.03 -6.80
CA THR A 309 -4.06 3.06 -6.53
C THR A 309 -4.55 1.68 -6.16
N PHE A 310 -5.21 1.56 -5.02
CA PHE A 310 -5.87 0.36 -4.52
C PHE A 310 -7.37 0.65 -4.48
N ASP A 311 -8.14 -0.07 -5.30
CA ASP A 311 -9.57 0.10 -5.39
C ASP A 311 -10.28 -1.24 -5.27
N ASN A 312 -11.31 -1.29 -4.43
CA ASN A 312 -12.15 -2.46 -4.23
C ASN A 312 -11.35 -3.73 -3.83
N VAL A 313 -10.59 -3.64 -2.74
CA VAL A 313 -9.83 -4.78 -2.21
C VAL A 313 -10.77 -5.65 -1.38
N ALA A 314 -11.00 -6.88 -1.84
CA ALA A 314 -11.87 -7.89 -1.25
C ALA A 314 -13.28 -7.37 -0.94
N LEU A 315 -13.81 -6.50 -1.79
CA LEU A 315 -15.10 -5.83 -1.61
C LEU A 315 -15.20 -5.00 -0.32
N GLY A 316 -14.07 -4.62 0.30
CA GLY A 316 -14.05 -4.01 1.63
C GLY A 316 -14.41 -4.97 2.77
N GLU A 317 -14.69 -6.23 2.45
CA GLU A 317 -14.98 -7.30 3.40
C GLU A 317 -13.68 -7.98 3.87
N GLU A 318 -13.73 -8.67 5.02
CA GLU A 318 -12.60 -9.37 5.66
C GLU A 318 -11.48 -8.47 6.23
N LEU A 319 -10.44 -9.11 6.80
CA LEU A 319 -9.24 -8.47 7.36
C LEU A 319 -8.14 -8.30 6.30
N THR A 320 -8.50 -8.09 5.04
CA THR A 320 -7.54 -7.95 3.94
C THR A 320 -6.78 -6.62 4.00
N VAL A 321 -5.53 -6.65 3.54
CA VAL A 321 -4.61 -5.54 3.66
C VAL A 321 -4.12 -5.09 2.28
N GLY A 322 -4.10 -3.78 2.04
CA GLY A 322 -3.54 -3.21 0.81
C GLY A 322 -2.03 -3.45 0.74
N VAL A 323 -1.31 -2.97 1.76
CA VAL A 323 0.13 -3.23 1.94
C VAL A 323 0.36 -3.97 3.26
N TYR A 324 0.60 -5.28 3.17
CA TYR A 324 0.90 -6.13 4.32
C TYR A 324 2.42 -6.27 4.47
N VAL A 325 2.97 -5.71 5.54
CA VAL A 325 4.41 -5.62 5.75
C VAL A 325 4.89 -6.59 6.82
N CYS A 326 5.80 -7.47 6.43
CA CYS A 326 6.38 -8.48 7.30
C CYS A 326 7.91 -8.43 7.32
N GLY A 327 8.48 -8.29 8.51
CA GLY A 327 9.93 -8.41 8.71
C GLY A 327 10.79 -7.41 7.93
N SER A 328 10.32 -6.18 7.70
CA SER A 328 10.97 -5.25 6.75
C SER A 328 11.45 -3.95 7.42
N ASN A 329 12.40 -3.27 6.79
CA ASN A 329 13.01 -2.03 7.30
C ASN A 329 13.26 -1.01 6.19
N ALA A 330 13.43 0.27 6.55
CA ALA A 330 13.70 1.36 5.61
C ALA A 330 12.74 1.33 4.40
N LEU A 331 11.43 1.29 4.68
CA LEU A 331 10.38 1.29 3.67
C LEU A 331 9.79 2.68 3.52
N VAL A 332 9.66 3.11 2.27
CA VAL A 332 8.92 4.32 1.91
C VAL A 332 7.57 3.88 1.36
N ILE A 333 6.49 4.11 2.11
CA ILE A 333 5.12 3.87 1.65
C ILE A 333 4.40 5.22 1.61
N SER A 334 4.31 5.84 0.44
CA SER A 334 3.88 7.26 0.32
C SER A 334 3.01 7.54 -0.90
N GLY A 335 2.11 8.51 -0.80
CA GLY A 335 1.30 8.99 -1.92
C GLY A 335 0.45 7.92 -2.60
N ASN A 336 0.12 6.81 -1.93
CA ASN A 336 -0.82 5.82 -2.45
C ASN A 336 -2.26 6.26 -2.16
N SER A 337 -3.19 5.80 -2.97
CA SER A 337 -4.63 5.99 -2.78
C SER A 337 -5.31 4.67 -2.50
N PHE A 338 -6.05 4.61 -1.38
CA PHE A 338 -6.80 3.44 -0.95
C PHE A 338 -8.29 3.78 -0.92
N ASN A 339 -9.10 2.98 -1.62
CA ASN A 339 -10.55 3.11 -1.65
C ASN A 339 -11.22 1.75 -1.51
N ASN A 340 -12.24 1.67 -0.66
CA ASN A 340 -13.02 0.46 -0.38
C ASN A 340 -12.13 -0.74 0.02
N ILE A 341 -11.58 -0.66 1.23
CA ILE A 341 -10.62 -1.64 1.77
C ILE A 341 -10.74 -1.75 3.29
N ALA A 342 -10.52 -2.93 3.88
CA ALA A 342 -10.54 -3.03 5.33
C ALA A 342 -9.35 -2.32 5.99
N ARG A 343 -8.12 -2.70 5.61
CA ARG A 343 -6.88 -2.18 6.21
C ARG A 343 -5.94 -1.67 5.12
N PRO A 344 -5.73 -0.35 4.97
CA PRO A 344 -4.81 0.18 3.97
C PRO A 344 -3.39 -0.38 4.10
N ILE A 345 -2.82 -0.32 5.31
CA ILE A 345 -1.45 -0.72 5.60
C ILE A 345 -1.41 -1.40 6.98
N TYR A 346 -0.74 -2.55 7.07
CA TYR A 346 -0.58 -3.27 8.34
C TYR A 346 0.82 -3.90 8.43
N PHE A 347 1.48 -3.72 9.56
CA PHE A 347 2.79 -4.27 9.87
C PHE A 347 2.66 -5.44 10.86
N ALA A 348 3.27 -6.58 10.54
CA ALA A 348 3.31 -7.77 11.38
C ALA A 348 4.72 -8.40 11.44
N PRO A 349 5.10 -9.09 12.53
CA PRO A 349 6.23 -10.00 12.47
C PRO A 349 5.93 -11.16 11.52
N ALA A 350 6.96 -11.75 10.93
CA ALA A 350 6.84 -12.93 10.09
C ALA A 350 7.49 -14.15 10.73
N VAL A 351 6.86 -15.30 10.54
CA VAL A 351 7.41 -16.62 10.80
C VAL A 351 7.08 -17.53 9.63
N ASN A 352 8.05 -18.30 9.17
CA ASN A 352 7.80 -19.31 8.15
C ASN A 352 7.09 -20.51 8.79
N THR A 353 6.07 -21.03 8.12
CA THR A 353 5.51 -22.36 8.42
C THR A 353 6.23 -23.43 7.60
N ASP A 354 6.24 -24.69 8.03
CA ASP A 354 6.83 -25.82 7.29
C ASP A 354 8.30 -25.57 6.86
N ALA A 355 8.60 -25.53 5.56
CA ALA A 355 9.92 -25.21 5.05
C ALA A 355 10.37 -23.81 5.50
N GLY A 356 11.55 -23.74 6.12
CA GLY A 356 12.06 -22.52 6.74
C GLY A 356 11.56 -22.23 8.15
N SER A 357 10.77 -23.11 8.80
CA SER A 357 10.25 -22.89 10.16
C SER A 357 11.32 -22.84 11.25
N GLU A 358 12.54 -23.31 10.94
CA GLU A 358 13.70 -23.21 11.82
C GLU A 358 14.28 -21.78 11.89
N TYR A 359 13.93 -20.90 10.95
CA TYR A 359 14.37 -19.51 10.97
C TYR A 359 13.65 -18.72 12.05
N LYS A 360 14.41 -17.89 12.77
CA LYS A 360 13.85 -16.99 13.78
C LYS A 360 12.85 -16.05 13.13
N ALA A 361 11.88 -15.63 13.93
CA ALA A 361 10.91 -14.64 13.52
C ALA A 361 11.60 -13.32 13.15
N THR A 362 11.13 -12.72 12.07
CA THR A 362 11.60 -11.43 11.57
C THR A 362 10.60 -10.34 11.96
N LYS A 363 11.08 -9.14 12.28
CA LYS A 363 10.26 -8.02 12.77
C LYS A 363 10.45 -6.78 11.89
N ASN A 364 9.44 -5.92 11.89
CA ASN A 364 9.53 -4.64 11.19
C ASN A 364 10.34 -3.63 11.99
N ILE A 365 11.06 -2.76 11.28
CA ILE A 365 11.60 -1.52 11.82
C ILE A 365 10.80 -0.39 11.18
N VAL A 366 10.04 0.33 12.00
CA VAL A 366 9.23 1.49 11.60
C VAL A 366 9.79 2.71 12.33
N ASP A 367 10.57 3.51 11.63
CA ASP A 367 11.18 4.74 12.15
C ASP A 367 10.33 5.99 11.84
N THR A 368 10.72 7.12 12.40
CA THR A 368 10.01 8.41 12.25
C THR A 368 9.89 8.86 10.80
N ASP A 369 10.92 8.62 9.98
CA ASP A 369 10.91 8.96 8.56
C ASP A 369 9.88 8.10 7.81
N SER A 370 9.84 6.80 8.12
CA SER A 370 8.82 5.88 7.58
C SER A 370 7.40 6.33 7.96
N ILE A 371 7.18 6.79 9.20
CA ILE A 371 5.89 7.32 9.67
C ILE A 371 5.47 8.56 8.87
N THR A 372 6.38 9.51 8.67
CA THR A 372 6.11 10.73 7.89
C THR A 372 5.66 10.40 6.47
N HIS A 373 6.23 9.35 5.86
CA HIS A 373 5.80 8.88 4.55
C HIS A 373 4.40 8.25 4.58
N LEU A 374 4.06 7.48 5.62
CA LEU A 374 2.75 6.85 5.77
C LEU A 374 1.61 7.87 5.79
N GLU A 375 1.81 9.02 6.43
CA GLU A 375 0.81 10.09 6.55
C GLU A 375 0.41 10.71 5.20
N THR A 376 1.25 10.57 4.17
CA THR A 376 0.97 11.12 2.83
C THR A 376 -0.01 10.28 2.00
N ASN A 377 -0.41 9.10 2.47
CA ASN A 377 -1.34 8.24 1.76
C ASN A 377 -2.78 8.72 1.96
N THR A 378 -3.60 8.61 0.91
CA THR A 378 -5.01 9.00 0.94
C THR A 378 -5.88 7.77 1.12
N VAL A 379 -6.86 7.85 2.02
CA VAL A 379 -7.74 6.72 2.38
C VAL A 379 -9.18 7.17 2.32
N LYS A 380 -10.03 6.34 1.71
CA LYS A 380 -11.48 6.50 1.62
C LYS A 380 -12.16 5.15 1.80
N ASN A 381 -13.35 5.16 2.41
CA ASN A 381 -14.18 3.96 2.59
C ASN A 381 -13.39 2.79 3.20
N ALA A 382 -12.58 3.09 4.23
CA ALA A 382 -11.82 2.08 4.95
C ALA A 382 -12.47 1.69 6.28
N LYS A 383 -12.20 0.47 6.75
CA LYS A 383 -12.59 0.08 8.12
C LYS A 383 -11.62 0.64 9.15
N GLU A 384 -10.32 0.61 8.84
CA GLU A 384 -9.26 1.19 9.67
C GLU A 384 -8.66 2.42 9.00
N TYR A 385 -8.75 3.58 9.66
CA TYR A 385 -8.09 4.83 9.27
C TYR A 385 -6.79 5.05 10.05
N TYR A 386 -6.10 3.97 10.39
CA TYR A 386 -4.79 4.00 11.04
C TYR A 386 -3.91 2.89 10.51
N VAL A 387 -2.62 3.01 10.80
CA VAL A 387 -1.62 1.97 10.52
C VAL A 387 -1.27 1.26 11.81
N SER A 388 -1.52 -0.04 11.85
CA SER A 388 -1.13 -0.90 12.97
C SER A 388 0.24 -1.52 12.75
N ASN A 389 1.02 -1.59 13.83
CA ASN A 389 2.26 -2.33 13.92
C ASN A 389 2.18 -3.34 15.07
N GLN A 390 2.00 -4.61 14.69
CA GLN A 390 2.07 -5.73 15.61
C GLN A 390 3.54 -6.00 15.94
N LEU A 391 3.86 -6.03 17.24
CA LEU A 391 5.23 -6.17 17.76
C LEU A 391 5.59 -7.62 18.12
N THR A 392 4.59 -8.45 18.39
CA THR A 392 4.73 -9.85 18.84
C THR A 392 3.91 -10.81 17.97
N LEU A 393 4.37 -12.06 17.84
CA LEU A 393 3.71 -13.08 16.99
C LEU A 393 2.30 -13.45 17.45
N ASP A 394 2.02 -13.37 18.75
CA ASP A 394 0.74 -13.74 19.35
C ASP A 394 -0.39 -12.72 19.09
N GLY A 395 -0.09 -11.60 18.44
CA GLY A 395 -1.06 -10.56 18.12
C GLY A 395 -1.52 -9.72 19.30
N LYS A 396 -0.95 -9.93 20.50
CA LYS A 396 -1.40 -9.23 21.72
C LYS A 396 -0.82 -7.82 21.86
N ASN A 397 0.35 -7.57 21.27
CA ASN A 397 0.99 -6.26 21.30
C ASN A 397 0.92 -5.62 19.92
N VAL A 398 -0.06 -4.75 19.73
CA VAL A 398 -0.26 -3.96 18.52
C VAL A 398 -0.27 -2.49 18.90
N VAL A 399 0.50 -1.68 18.19
CA VAL A 399 0.52 -0.22 18.37
C VAL A 399 0.05 0.46 17.09
N ARG A 400 -0.71 1.55 17.20
CA ARG A 400 -1.06 2.40 16.06
C ARG A 400 0.06 3.41 15.86
N VAL A 401 0.66 3.45 14.66
CA VAL A 401 1.84 4.29 14.38
C VAL A 401 1.51 5.60 13.67
N CYS A 402 0.39 5.68 12.96
CA CYS A 402 -0.17 6.92 12.41
C CYS A 402 -1.65 6.75 12.07
N TYR A 403 -2.33 7.86 11.84
CA TYR A 403 -3.74 7.93 11.43
C TYR A 403 -3.86 8.60 10.07
N PHE A 404 -4.71 8.07 9.20
CA PHE A 404 -5.08 8.70 7.95
C PHE A 404 -6.17 9.76 8.20
N THR A 405 -6.11 10.85 7.45
CA THR A 405 -7.17 11.86 7.49
C THR A 405 -8.29 11.45 6.55
N ASP A 406 -9.49 11.24 7.08
CA ASP A 406 -10.69 11.15 6.27
C ASP A 406 -11.05 12.55 5.77
N ASN A 407 -10.97 12.79 4.47
CA ASN A 407 -11.29 14.10 3.88
C ASN A 407 -12.76 14.20 3.42
N SER A 408 -13.56 13.17 3.64
CA SER A 408 -14.93 13.08 3.13
C SER A 408 -16.00 13.43 4.16
N THR A 409 -15.75 13.19 5.45
CA THR A 409 -16.74 13.43 6.52
C THR A 409 -16.53 14.78 7.19
N LYS A 410 -17.59 15.59 7.27
CA LYS A 410 -17.62 16.90 7.96
C LYS A 410 -18.75 17.05 8.97
N ASP A 411 -19.68 16.11 9.03
CA ASP A 411 -20.80 16.13 9.95
C ASP A 411 -20.75 14.87 10.81
N PHE A 412 -20.63 15.08 12.12
CA PHE A 412 -20.49 14.02 13.11
C PHE A 412 -21.66 14.07 14.09
N VAL A 413 -22.13 12.89 14.50
CA VAL A 413 -23.13 12.73 15.56
C VAL A 413 -22.56 11.76 16.59
N VAL A 414 -22.53 12.16 17.86
CA VAL A 414 -21.95 11.40 18.96
C VAL A 414 -22.91 11.32 20.14
N SER A 415 -22.88 10.21 20.85
CA SER A 415 -23.56 9.94 22.14
C SER A 415 -22.51 9.76 23.25
N PRO A 416 -22.90 9.69 24.54
CA PRO A 416 -21.96 9.37 25.63
C PRO A 416 -21.25 8.03 25.45
N GLU A 417 -21.84 7.08 24.73
CA GLU A 417 -21.27 5.75 24.45
C GLU A 417 -20.40 5.72 23.19
N SER A 418 -20.26 6.86 22.49
CA SER A 418 -19.43 6.94 21.29
C SER A 418 -17.96 6.75 21.65
N GLU A 419 -17.23 6.04 20.80
CA GLU A 419 -15.78 5.97 20.89
C GLU A 419 -15.14 7.22 20.25
N PRO A 420 -13.89 7.52 20.60
CA PRO A 420 -13.10 8.46 19.83
C PRO A 420 -13.08 8.14 18.33
N TYR A 421 -13.05 9.19 17.51
CA TYR A 421 -13.08 9.11 16.06
C TYR A 421 -11.96 8.19 15.53
N HIS A 422 -12.37 7.15 14.80
CA HIS A 422 -11.49 6.06 14.34
C HIS A 422 -10.59 5.48 15.43
N SER A 423 -11.11 5.34 16.65
CA SER A 423 -10.43 4.84 17.83
C SER A 423 -9.17 5.64 18.23
N MET A 424 -9.05 6.89 17.76
CA MET A 424 -7.96 7.78 18.15
C MET A 424 -7.89 7.92 19.67
N TYR A 425 -6.70 7.85 20.27
CA TYR A 425 -6.50 7.88 21.73
C TYR A 425 -6.96 6.67 22.54
N THR A 426 -7.61 5.65 21.96
CA THR A 426 -8.02 4.46 22.75
C THR A 426 -6.83 3.69 23.33
N ASP A 427 -5.66 3.76 22.71
CA ASP A 427 -4.39 3.21 23.26
C ASP A 427 -3.60 4.22 24.11
N ASN A 428 -4.13 5.43 24.32
CA ASN A 428 -3.44 6.45 25.10
C ASN A 428 -3.46 6.05 26.58
N ALA A 429 -2.30 6.10 27.25
CA ALA A 429 -2.19 5.77 28.66
C ALA A 429 -3.06 6.64 29.59
N ARG A 430 -3.54 7.80 29.11
CA ARG A 430 -4.45 8.70 29.83
C ARG A 430 -5.92 8.47 29.50
N TYR A 431 -6.26 7.61 28.53
CA TYR A 431 -7.64 7.27 28.17
C TYR A 431 -8.21 6.26 29.18
N ASN A 432 -9.20 6.70 29.96
CA ASN A 432 -9.88 5.88 30.98
C ASN A 432 -11.31 6.42 31.21
N SER A 433 -12.07 5.78 32.11
CA SER A 433 -13.47 6.16 32.41
C SER A 433 -13.68 7.59 32.94
N TYR A 434 -12.63 8.31 33.33
CA TYR A 434 -12.71 9.71 33.74
C TYR A 434 -12.43 10.68 32.58
N THR A 435 -11.69 10.24 31.56
CA THR A 435 -11.18 11.08 30.46
C THR A 435 -11.73 10.68 29.09
N GLU A 436 -12.53 9.62 29.03
CA GLU A 436 -13.04 9.06 27.77
C GLU A 436 -13.83 10.08 26.96
N ASP A 437 -14.76 10.81 27.58
CA ASP A 437 -15.53 11.87 26.91
C ASP A 437 -14.64 13.00 26.37
N TYR A 438 -13.61 13.38 27.13
CA TYR A 438 -12.65 14.39 26.69
C TYR A 438 -11.89 13.91 25.45
N PHE A 439 -11.34 12.71 25.46
CA PHE A 439 -10.62 12.17 24.31
C PHE A 439 -11.52 11.89 23.11
N MET A 440 -12.77 11.46 23.38
CA MET A 440 -13.80 11.27 22.38
C MET A 440 -14.07 12.59 21.66
N LEU A 441 -14.54 13.62 22.35
CA LEU A 441 -14.82 14.92 21.74
C LEU A 441 -13.58 15.58 21.11
N ARG A 442 -12.42 15.45 21.76
CA ARG A 442 -11.15 15.96 21.23
C ARG A 442 -10.83 15.38 19.86
N SER A 443 -10.99 14.08 19.67
CA SER A 443 -10.67 13.42 18.40
C SER A 443 -11.54 13.92 17.24
N TYR A 444 -12.83 14.22 17.48
CA TYR A 444 -13.72 14.81 16.47
C TYR A 444 -13.35 16.26 16.16
N LEU A 445 -12.99 17.07 17.17
CA LEU A 445 -12.57 18.46 16.96
C LEU A 445 -11.24 18.56 16.18
N GLU A 446 -10.26 17.71 16.50
CA GLU A 446 -9.00 17.63 15.73
C GLU A 446 -9.25 17.15 14.29
N GLN A 447 -10.21 16.25 14.08
CA GLN A 447 -10.63 15.87 12.74
C GLN A 447 -11.28 17.04 11.99
N LEU A 448 -12.17 17.79 12.63
CA LEU A 448 -12.81 18.97 12.03
C LEU A 448 -11.79 20.02 11.60
N GLU A 449 -10.75 20.28 12.39
CA GLU A 449 -9.64 21.16 12.00
C GLU A 449 -8.99 20.68 10.70
N LYS A 450 -8.65 19.38 10.61
CA LYS A 450 -7.98 18.79 9.44
C LYS A 450 -8.79 18.92 8.15
N VAL A 451 -10.12 18.91 8.24
CA VAL A 451 -11.02 19.04 7.08
C VAL A 451 -11.56 20.46 6.88
N GLY A 452 -11.09 21.43 7.67
CA GLY A 452 -11.42 22.85 7.55
C GLY A 452 -12.77 23.27 8.14
N GLY A 453 -13.29 22.49 9.10
CA GLY A 453 -14.55 22.74 9.81
C GLY A 453 -15.67 21.77 9.46
N GLY A 454 -16.84 22.01 10.04
CA GLY A 454 -18.01 21.14 9.94
C GLY A 454 -18.88 21.17 11.20
N THR A 455 -19.68 20.12 11.38
CA THR A 455 -20.66 20.03 12.48
C THR A 455 -20.33 18.86 13.40
N LEU A 456 -20.35 19.10 14.72
CA LEU A 456 -20.34 18.06 15.74
C LEU A 456 -21.65 18.13 16.53
N THR A 457 -22.48 17.10 16.42
CA THR A 457 -23.77 17.01 17.13
C THR A 457 -23.66 16.07 18.31
N LEU A 458 -23.94 16.55 19.52
CA LEU A 458 -24.04 15.75 20.73
C LEU A 458 -25.49 15.36 20.96
N GLN A 459 -25.73 14.05 21.07
CA GLN A 459 -27.03 13.48 21.42
C GLN A 459 -27.33 13.61 22.91
N ALA A 460 -28.61 13.47 23.27
CA ALA A 460 -29.05 13.49 24.67
C ALA A 460 -28.22 12.55 25.54
N GLY A 461 -27.79 13.01 26.72
CA GLY A 461 -26.90 12.24 27.57
C GLY A 461 -26.04 13.10 28.48
N LYS A 462 -25.26 12.42 29.33
CA LYS A 462 -24.31 13.05 30.25
C LYS A 462 -22.90 12.89 29.71
N TYR A 463 -22.18 14.00 29.63
CA TYR A 463 -20.78 14.05 29.20
C TYR A 463 -19.93 14.71 30.30
N SER A 464 -18.73 14.21 30.55
CA SER A 464 -17.78 14.74 31.53
C SER A 464 -16.50 15.25 30.87
N ILE A 465 -16.31 16.57 30.83
CA ILE A 465 -15.11 17.18 30.22
C ILE A 465 -14.10 17.51 31.31
N THR A 466 -13.07 16.68 31.41
CA THR A 466 -11.98 16.85 32.38
C THR A 466 -10.94 17.87 31.94
N ASN A 467 -10.59 17.89 30.66
CA ASN A 467 -9.55 18.74 30.10
C ASN A 467 -10.06 19.59 28.92
N THR A 468 -9.29 20.61 28.55
CA THR A 468 -9.70 21.63 27.58
C THR A 468 -9.86 21.05 26.18
N LEU A 469 -11.05 21.21 25.60
CA LEU A 469 -11.33 20.96 24.20
C LEU A 469 -11.04 22.23 23.38
N ASN A 470 -10.13 22.11 22.41
CA ASN A 470 -9.84 23.16 21.46
C ASN A 470 -10.82 23.07 20.29
N VAL A 471 -11.61 24.13 20.07
CA VAL A 471 -12.62 24.18 19.02
C VAL A 471 -12.06 24.97 17.82
N PRO A 472 -11.84 24.33 16.67
CA PRO A 472 -11.26 25.00 15.50
C PRO A 472 -12.26 25.89 14.78
N SER A 473 -11.73 26.72 13.88
CA SER A 473 -12.51 27.57 12.98
C SER A 473 -13.54 26.78 12.16
N ASN A 474 -14.59 27.46 11.71
CA ASN A 474 -15.67 26.92 10.88
C ASN A 474 -16.39 25.72 11.51
N THR A 475 -16.49 25.68 12.85
CA THR A 475 -17.09 24.57 13.60
C THR A 475 -18.43 24.95 14.21
N THR A 476 -19.44 24.12 13.97
CA THR A 476 -20.71 24.19 14.71
C THR A 476 -20.83 23.00 15.65
N ILE A 477 -20.93 23.26 16.95
CA ILE A 477 -21.28 22.26 17.95
C ILE A 477 -22.78 22.38 18.25
N VAL A 478 -23.52 21.33 17.93
CA VAL A 478 -24.96 21.23 18.19
C VAL A 478 -25.19 20.37 19.42
N PHE A 479 -25.95 20.87 20.38
CA PHE A 479 -26.38 20.11 21.55
C PHE A 479 -27.87 19.80 21.42
N GLN A 480 -28.23 18.51 21.34
CA GLN A 480 -29.62 18.07 21.31
C GLN A 480 -30.29 18.22 22.68
N ASP A 481 -31.62 18.17 22.68
CA ASP A 481 -32.42 18.22 23.91
C ASP A 481 -32.03 17.08 24.87
N GLY A 482 -31.77 17.43 26.13
CA GLY A 482 -31.32 16.50 27.16
C GLY A 482 -29.80 16.32 27.25
N VAL A 483 -29.00 17.10 26.52
CA VAL A 483 -27.54 17.14 26.73
C VAL A 483 -27.21 17.80 28.07
N HIS A 484 -26.41 17.12 28.88
CA HIS A 484 -25.83 17.64 30.11
C HIS A 484 -24.31 17.42 30.09
N ILE A 485 -23.54 18.50 30.03
CA ILE A 485 -22.08 18.46 30.11
C ILE A 485 -21.65 18.92 31.50
N SER A 486 -20.86 18.12 32.19
CA SER A 486 -20.30 18.47 33.49
C SER A 486 -18.79 18.71 33.40
N LYS A 487 -18.26 19.63 34.20
CA LYS A 487 -16.81 19.77 34.40
C LYS A 487 -16.28 18.56 35.17
N GLY A 488 -15.48 17.73 34.51
CA GLY A 488 -14.78 16.64 35.18
C GLY A 488 -13.73 17.18 36.16
N THR A 489 -13.81 16.77 37.43
CA THR A 489 -12.97 17.28 38.53
C THR A 489 -11.82 16.34 38.91
N TYR A 490 -11.74 15.17 38.26
CA TYR A 490 -10.70 14.18 38.44
C TYR A 490 -10.46 13.43 37.13
N THR A 491 -9.20 13.11 36.82
CA THR A 491 -8.77 12.45 35.56
C THR A 491 -8.35 10.99 35.77
N GLY A 492 -8.35 10.51 37.03
CA GLY A 492 -7.68 9.25 37.37
C GLY A 492 -6.19 9.40 37.72
N PHE A 493 -5.62 10.60 37.66
CA PHE A 493 -4.18 10.80 37.80
C PHE A 493 -3.82 11.98 38.72
N THR A 494 -2.68 11.87 39.41
CA THR A 494 -2.13 12.95 40.25
C THR A 494 -1.25 13.92 39.46
N ASP A 495 -0.68 13.47 38.35
CA ASP A 495 0.26 14.22 37.50
C ASP A 495 -0.37 14.74 36.20
N TYR A 496 -1.66 14.46 35.98
CA TYR A 496 -2.43 14.95 34.85
C TYR A 496 -3.76 15.50 35.37
N LEU A 497 -3.76 16.76 35.80
CA LEU A 497 -4.91 17.36 36.48
C LEU A 497 -5.97 17.86 35.49
N PRO A 498 -7.25 17.98 35.93
CA PRO A 498 -8.27 18.65 35.13
C PRO A 498 -7.89 20.09 34.79
N SER A 499 -8.25 20.55 33.59
CA SER A 499 -7.95 21.91 33.14
C SER A 499 -8.82 22.98 33.82
N SER A 500 -8.36 24.23 33.76
CA SER A 500 -9.11 25.42 34.17
C SER A 500 -10.02 25.98 33.06
N SER A 501 -10.24 25.24 31.97
CA SER A 501 -11.28 25.56 30.98
C SER A 501 -11.88 24.31 30.33
N MET A 502 -13.17 24.32 30.00
CA MET A 502 -13.81 23.23 29.25
C MET A 502 -13.59 23.38 27.74
N PHE A 503 -13.88 24.55 27.19
CA PHE A 503 -13.69 24.86 25.76
C PHE A 503 -12.78 26.07 25.59
N THR A 504 -11.84 25.97 24.65
CA THR A 504 -11.04 27.09 24.16
C THR A 504 -11.23 27.22 22.66
N LEU A 505 -11.58 28.41 22.16
CA LEU A 505 -11.78 28.62 20.72
C LEU A 505 -10.45 28.92 20.04
N VAL A 506 -9.77 27.86 19.61
CA VAL A 506 -8.48 27.88 18.95
C VAL A 506 -8.36 26.63 18.07
N ASP A 507 -7.73 26.77 16.92
CA ASP A 507 -7.36 25.63 16.09
C ASP A 507 -6.42 24.72 16.91
N PRO A 508 -6.70 23.41 17.08
CA PRO A 508 -5.88 22.52 17.90
C PRO A 508 -4.38 22.54 17.56
N SER A 509 -4.00 22.73 16.29
CA SER A 509 -2.59 22.87 15.87
C SER A 509 -1.89 24.13 16.42
N MET A 510 -2.65 25.14 16.84
CA MET A 510 -2.15 26.42 17.34
C MET A 510 -2.22 26.54 18.87
N SER A 511 -2.86 25.59 19.57
CA SER A 511 -3.20 25.73 20.99
C SER A 511 -2.00 25.83 21.94
N MET A 512 -0.83 25.35 21.50
CA MET A 512 0.42 25.36 22.29
C MET A 512 1.37 26.52 21.90
N ALA A 513 1.04 27.30 20.88
CA ALA A 513 1.92 28.33 20.36
C ALA A 513 1.72 29.68 21.09
N ALA A 514 2.75 30.12 21.82
CA ALA A 514 2.70 31.39 22.55
C ALA A 514 2.72 32.60 21.61
N GLY A 515 1.79 33.55 21.81
CA GLY A 515 1.72 34.79 21.02
C GLY A 515 1.34 34.59 19.56
N ALA A 516 0.79 33.42 19.20
CA ALA A 516 0.51 33.07 17.81
C ALA A 516 -0.65 33.85 17.18
N LEU A 517 -1.56 34.37 18.00
CA LEU A 517 -2.80 35.02 17.56
C LEU A 517 -2.83 36.47 18.05
N SER A 518 -3.25 37.39 17.19
CA SER A 518 -3.38 38.81 17.50
C SER A 518 -4.47 39.46 16.66
N GLY A 519 -4.94 40.64 17.09
CA GLY A 519 -6.04 41.35 16.43
C GLY A 519 -7.34 40.54 16.49
N TYR A 520 -7.94 40.28 15.33
CA TYR A 520 -9.13 39.43 15.14
C TYR A 520 -8.84 38.21 14.23
N ASN A 521 -7.61 37.69 14.31
CA ASN A 521 -7.11 36.59 13.47
C ASN A 521 -7.03 35.23 14.20
N GLY A 522 -7.66 35.11 15.36
CA GLY A 522 -7.89 33.84 16.03
C GLY A 522 -8.93 32.99 15.31
N ALA A 523 -9.31 31.87 15.92
CA ALA A 523 -10.32 30.98 15.34
C ALA A 523 -11.64 31.72 15.08
N HIS A 524 -12.37 31.35 14.03
CA HIS A 524 -13.52 32.12 13.56
C HIS A 524 -14.66 31.25 13.05
N ASP A 525 -15.85 31.84 12.93
CA ASP A 525 -17.06 31.17 12.43
C ASP A 525 -17.41 29.92 13.26
N ILE A 526 -17.43 30.10 14.59
CA ILE A 526 -17.73 29.02 15.55
C ILE A 526 -19.11 29.23 16.17
N SER A 527 -19.89 28.17 16.21
CA SER A 527 -21.24 28.20 16.80
C SER A 527 -21.43 27.10 17.85
N PHE A 528 -22.02 27.45 18.99
CA PHE A 528 -22.53 26.55 20.02
C PHE A 528 -24.05 26.72 20.04
N VAL A 529 -24.80 25.68 19.67
CA VAL A 529 -26.26 25.78 19.48
C VAL A 529 -26.98 24.69 20.26
N GLY A 530 -27.74 25.08 21.29
CA GLY A 530 -28.61 24.17 22.03
C GLY A 530 -30.03 24.08 21.45
N TYR A 531 -30.64 22.91 21.60
CA TYR A 531 -32.06 22.66 21.37
C TYR A 531 -32.69 22.10 22.63
N GLY A 532 -33.81 22.65 23.08
CA GLY A 532 -34.49 22.19 24.30
C GLY A 532 -33.70 22.49 25.58
N THR A 533 -33.57 21.50 26.45
CA THR A 533 -32.85 21.58 27.72
C THR A 533 -31.40 21.13 27.53
N VAL A 534 -30.49 22.10 27.44
CA VAL A 534 -29.05 21.87 27.38
C VAL A 534 -28.38 22.51 28.58
N ILE A 535 -27.68 21.70 29.37
CA ILE A 535 -27.02 22.12 30.61
C ILE A 535 -25.51 21.98 30.46
N ILE A 536 -24.76 23.02 30.81
CA ILE A 536 -23.33 22.94 31.08
C ILE A 536 -23.08 23.32 32.54
N ASP A 537 -22.71 22.33 33.35
CA ASP A 537 -22.54 22.45 34.79
C ASP A 537 -21.04 22.45 35.16
N MET A 538 -20.58 23.54 35.78
CA MET A 538 -19.20 23.69 36.21
C MET A 538 -18.91 23.00 37.55
N LEU A 539 -19.92 22.46 38.23
CA LEU A 539 -19.83 21.75 39.50
C LEU A 539 -19.04 22.51 40.59
N TYR A 540 -19.12 23.84 40.59
CA TYR A 540 -18.33 24.72 41.45
C TYR A 540 -16.82 24.46 41.38
N PHE A 541 -16.30 23.96 40.24
CA PHE A 541 -14.87 23.72 40.09
C PHE A 541 -14.12 25.06 40.08
N ASN A 542 -13.24 25.24 41.07
CA ASN A 542 -12.64 26.53 41.37
C ASN A 542 -11.80 27.09 40.20
N ASN A 543 -11.91 28.39 39.96
CA ASN A 543 -11.11 29.13 38.97
C ASN A 543 -11.19 28.56 37.54
N CYS A 544 -12.33 27.97 37.17
CA CYS A 544 -12.53 27.36 35.86
C CYS A 544 -13.37 28.25 34.94
N LYS A 545 -13.15 28.14 33.63
CA LYS A 545 -13.92 28.82 32.57
C LYS A 545 -14.72 27.82 31.75
N THR A 546 -15.98 28.08 31.42
CA THR A 546 -16.70 27.17 30.51
C THR A 546 -16.18 27.32 29.08
N ILE A 547 -16.26 28.53 28.52
CA ILE A 547 -15.79 28.83 27.17
C ILE A 547 -14.82 30.02 27.25
N THR A 548 -13.59 29.87 26.79
CA THR A 548 -12.60 30.96 26.73
C THR A 548 -12.14 31.20 25.31
N PHE A 549 -12.06 32.48 24.92
CA PHE A 549 -11.59 32.86 23.60
C PHE A 549 -11.05 34.29 23.53
N GLY A 550 -10.04 34.46 22.67
CA GLY A 550 -9.25 35.67 22.52
C GLY A 550 -8.87 35.89 21.05
N HIS A 551 -9.08 37.09 20.51
CA HIS A 551 -8.76 37.43 19.11
C HIS A 551 -9.64 36.75 18.05
N ASN A 552 -10.77 36.17 18.44
CA ASN A 552 -11.68 35.45 17.55
C ASN A 552 -12.68 36.37 16.85
N LYS A 553 -13.35 35.87 15.80
CA LYS A 553 -14.46 36.59 15.15
C LYS A 553 -15.61 35.67 14.74
N ASN A 554 -16.81 36.24 14.62
CA ASN A 554 -18.03 35.54 14.18
C ASN A 554 -18.35 34.33 15.08
N ILE A 555 -18.58 34.60 16.37
CA ILE A 555 -18.85 33.57 17.37
C ILE A 555 -20.31 33.64 17.79
N THR A 556 -20.97 32.49 17.83
CA THR A 556 -22.38 32.39 18.21
C THR A 556 -22.56 31.37 19.33
N ILE A 557 -23.24 31.74 20.42
CA ILE A 557 -23.55 30.85 21.55
C ILE A 557 -25.04 31.01 21.86
N LYS A 558 -25.84 29.95 21.67
CA LYS A 558 -27.31 30.04 21.80
C LYS A 558 -27.94 28.92 22.59
N ASN A 559 -28.99 29.26 23.35
CA ASN A 559 -29.91 28.30 23.98
C ASN A 559 -29.23 27.30 24.93
N ILE A 560 -28.28 27.76 25.75
CA ILE A 560 -27.55 26.92 26.72
C ILE A 560 -27.77 27.46 28.12
N GLN A 561 -27.97 26.55 29.08
CA GLN A 561 -28.06 26.88 30.49
C GLN A 561 -26.73 26.54 31.17
N PHE A 562 -26.06 27.55 31.71
CA PHE A 562 -24.79 27.42 32.41
C PHE A 562 -25.03 27.45 33.93
N TYR A 563 -24.45 26.49 34.67
CA TYR A 563 -24.69 26.32 36.10
C TYR A 563 -23.40 26.30 36.92
N ASN A 564 -23.48 26.80 38.16
CA ASN A 564 -22.59 26.50 39.27
C ASN A 564 -21.11 26.87 39.02
N TYR A 565 -20.80 28.08 38.52
CA TYR A 565 -19.41 28.52 38.43
C TYR A 565 -18.83 28.89 39.81
N MET A 566 -17.52 28.74 40.00
CA MET A 566 -16.83 29.19 41.22
C MET A 566 -15.50 29.87 40.88
N GLY A 567 -15.36 31.14 41.23
CA GLY A 567 -14.08 31.86 41.18
C GLY A 567 -13.62 32.37 39.80
N HIS A 568 -14.40 32.20 38.72
CA HIS A 568 -14.05 32.77 37.39
C HIS A 568 -15.27 33.14 36.51
N HIS A 569 -15.31 32.75 35.23
CA HIS A 569 -16.34 33.16 34.26
C HIS A 569 -16.98 31.95 33.59
N PHE A 570 -18.29 31.97 33.33
CA PHE A 570 -18.87 31.02 32.37
C PHE A 570 -18.25 31.22 30.98
N ILE A 571 -18.26 32.46 30.48
CA ILE A 571 -17.69 32.80 29.18
C ILE A 571 -16.64 33.90 29.37
N GLU A 572 -15.41 33.66 28.94
CA GLU A 572 -14.35 34.65 28.87
C GLU A 572 -14.10 35.06 27.42
N LEU A 573 -14.39 36.33 27.11
CA LEU A 573 -14.28 36.91 25.78
C LEU A 573 -13.29 38.08 25.83
N THR A 574 -12.18 37.97 25.10
CA THR A 574 -11.15 39.02 25.02
C THR A 574 -10.90 39.41 23.57
N ALA A 575 -10.95 40.71 23.23
CA ALA A 575 -10.61 41.20 21.90
C ALA A 575 -11.27 40.42 20.73
N ALA A 576 -12.58 40.16 20.82
CA ALA A 576 -13.34 39.42 19.82
C ALA A 576 -14.26 40.33 18.99
N GLN A 577 -14.56 39.93 17.75
CA GLN A 577 -15.41 40.68 16.81
C GLN A 577 -16.66 39.88 16.44
N ASN A 578 -17.82 40.53 16.31
CA ASN A 578 -19.09 39.90 15.89
C ASN A 578 -19.45 38.67 16.73
N VAL A 579 -19.70 38.88 18.02
CA VAL A 579 -20.09 37.81 18.95
C VAL A 579 -21.54 37.95 19.34
N VAL A 580 -22.29 36.85 19.22
CA VAL A 580 -23.70 36.77 19.62
C VAL A 580 -23.86 35.73 20.72
N ILE A 581 -24.39 36.16 21.86
CA ILE A 581 -24.81 35.28 22.96
C ILE A 581 -26.31 35.51 23.13
N GLU A 582 -27.13 34.49 22.88
CA GLU A 582 -28.58 34.63 22.76
C GLU A 582 -29.31 33.51 23.49
N ASN A 583 -30.36 33.85 24.25
CA ASN A 583 -31.22 32.88 24.94
C ASN A 583 -30.46 31.88 25.85
N CYS A 584 -29.32 32.30 26.41
CA CYS A 584 -28.60 31.54 27.41
C CYS A 584 -29.07 31.92 28.82
N SER A 585 -29.07 30.95 29.73
CA SER A 585 -29.29 31.16 31.17
C SER A 585 -27.98 30.98 31.92
N PHE A 586 -27.72 31.78 32.94
CA PHE A 586 -26.52 31.71 33.79
C PHE A 586 -26.97 31.65 35.24
N VAL A 587 -26.77 30.50 35.89
CA VAL A 587 -27.35 30.14 37.19
C VAL A 587 -26.28 29.84 38.23
#